data_AF-A0A6L2PJ19-F1
#
_entry.id   AF-A0A6L2PJ19-F1
#
_cell.length_a   1.000
_cell.length_b   1.000
_cell.length_c   1.000
_cell.angle_alpha   90.00
_cell.angle_beta   90.00
_cell.angle_gamma   90.00
#
_symmetry.space_group_name_H-M   'P 1'
#
loop_
_entity.id
_entity.type
_entity.pdbx_description
1 polymer ?
#
loop_
_entity_poly.entity_id
_entity_poly.type
_entity_poly.pdbx_seq_one_letter_code
_entity_poly.pdbx_strand_id
1 'polypeptide(L)'
;MTNQQVQYGFEEPKNKKEREEFKKKLHQHKNEINNPCIKENDMVFQCLENNNYQHEKCTAYFENYKFCKHFWGKVRSDRRREGKVPYLPPPEEREKIRAEYVSSKNSGKS
;
A
#
# COMPACT_ATOMS: atom_id res chain seq x y z
N MET A 1 18.89 -2.00 -16.34
CA MET A 1 18.24 -2.96 -15.41
C MET A 1 17.78 -2.16 -14.20
N THR A 2 16.54 -1.70 -14.22
CA THR A 2 15.99 -0.85 -13.15
C THR A 2 15.77 -1.73 -11.93
N ASN A 3 16.65 -1.59 -10.95
CA ASN A 3 16.62 -2.38 -9.74
C ASN A 3 15.27 -2.18 -9.04
N GLN A 4 14.46 -3.24 -9.00
CA GLN A 4 13.10 -3.27 -8.47
C GLN A 4 13.05 -2.81 -7.00
N GLN A 5 14.20 -2.84 -6.31
CA GLN A 5 14.46 -2.30 -4.97
C GLN A 5 14.13 -0.80 -4.83
N VAL A 6 14.32 0.02 -5.86
CA VAL A 6 14.09 1.48 -5.78
C VAL A 6 12.60 1.82 -5.84
N GLN A 7 11.76 0.93 -6.38
CA GLN A 7 10.36 1.23 -6.65
C GLN A 7 9.48 1.30 -5.38
N TYR A 8 9.93 0.68 -4.29
CA TYR A 8 9.19 0.62 -3.02
C TYR A 8 9.77 1.52 -1.93
N GLY A 9 10.91 2.16 -2.19
CA GLY A 9 11.56 3.09 -1.26
C GLY A 9 12.23 2.42 -0.06
N PHE A 10 12.52 1.12 -0.15
CA PHE A 10 13.17 0.36 0.91
C PHE A 10 14.24 -0.56 0.34
N GLU A 11 15.45 -0.47 0.89
CA GLU A 11 16.54 -1.41 0.62
C GLU A 11 16.33 -2.71 1.41
N GLU A 12 16.76 -3.83 0.85
CA GLU A 12 16.77 -5.10 1.57
C GLU A 12 17.73 -5.03 2.78
N PRO A 13 17.28 -5.42 3.98
CA PRO A 13 18.12 -5.36 5.17
C PRO A 13 19.23 -6.42 5.12
N LYS A 14 20.48 -5.97 5.17
CA LYS A 14 21.70 -6.78 5.01
C LYS A 14 22.11 -7.51 6.28
N ASN A 15 21.64 -7.05 7.44
CA ASN A 15 22.02 -7.60 8.73
C ASN A 15 20.84 -7.55 9.72
N LYS A 16 21.03 -8.19 10.90
CA LYS A 16 20.00 -8.26 11.94
C LYS A 16 19.53 -6.89 12.41
N LYS A 17 20.45 -5.93 12.57
CA LYS A 17 20.11 -4.57 13.02
C LYS A 17 19.19 -3.87 12.01
N GLU A 18 19.51 -3.94 10.72
CA GLU A 18 18.67 -3.38 9.65
C GLU A 18 17.30 -4.05 9.58
N ARG A 19 17.21 -5.36 9.81
CA ARG A 19 15.91 -6.07 9.88
C ARG A 19 15.04 -5.52 11.00
N GLU A 20 15.60 -5.31 12.19
CA GLU A 20 14.86 -4.75 13.32
C GLU A 20 14.42 -3.30 13.08
N GLU A 21 15.27 -2.48 12.46
CA GLU A 21 14.91 -1.12 12.07
C GLU A 21 13.80 -1.10 11.01
N PHE A 22 13.87 -2.01 10.05
CA PHE A 22 12.85 -2.16 9.02
C PHE A 22 11.50 -2.62 9.60
N LYS A 23 11.49 -3.58 10.53
CA LYS A 23 10.29 -4.00 11.28
C LYS A 23 9.61 -2.82 11.98
N LYS A 24 10.39 -1.97 12.64
CA LYS A 24 9.86 -0.77 13.33
C LYS A 24 9.20 0.20 12.35
N LYS A 25 9.82 0.45 11.18
CA LYS A 25 9.26 1.31 10.14
C LYS A 25 7.94 0.75 9.59
N LEU A 26 7.86 -0.56 9.35
CA LEU A 26 6.62 -1.18 8.89
C LEU A 26 5.50 -1.08 9.94
N HIS A 27 5.82 -1.27 11.23
CA HIS A 27 4.82 -1.12 12.28
C HIS A 27 4.27 0.32 12.38
N GLN A 28 5.09 1.34 12.13
CA GLN A 28 4.65 2.74 12.09
C GLN A 28 3.60 3.02 11.00
N HIS A 29 3.56 2.19 9.95
CA HIS A 29 2.57 2.32 8.87
C HIS A 29 1.19 1.74 9.24
N LYS A 30 1.01 1.11 10.41
CA LYS A 30 -0.28 0.62 10.91
C LYS A 30 -1.13 1.73 11.54
N ASN A 31 -1.39 2.79 10.80
CA ASN A 31 -2.25 3.89 11.24
C ASN A 31 -3.48 3.99 10.35
N GLU A 32 -4.64 3.55 10.85
CA GLU A 32 -5.89 3.49 10.06
C GLU A 32 -6.36 4.87 9.59
N ILE A 33 -6.01 5.94 10.29
CA ILE A 33 -6.38 7.29 9.89
C ILE A 33 -5.55 7.72 8.67
N ASN A 34 -4.23 7.53 8.72
CA ASN A 34 -3.29 8.10 7.74
C ASN A 34 -2.89 7.15 6.60
N ASN A 35 -2.98 5.84 6.81
CA ASN A 35 -2.63 4.82 5.84
C ASN A 35 -3.87 4.05 5.38
N PRO A 36 -4.36 4.26 4.15
CA PRO A 36 -5.51 3.53 3.64
C PRO A 36 -5.16 2.14 3.06
N CYS A 37 -3.88 1.77 3.07
CA CYS A 37 -3.30 0.55 2.51
C CYS A 37 -2.68 -0.38 3.57
N ILE A 38 -3.24 -0.40 4.80
CA ILE A 38 -2.70 -1.21 5.90
C ILE A 38 -2.73 -2.70 5.57
N LYS A 39 -3.84 -3.17 4.97
CA LYS A 39 -3.99 -4.58 4.62
C LYS A 39 -2.90 -5.03 3.65
N GLU A 40 -2.65 -4.25 2.59
CA GLU A 40 -1.62 -4.56 1.60
C GLU A 40 -0.21 -4.40 2.19
N ASN A 41 0.01 -3.43 3.08
CA ASN A 41 1.27 -3.26 3.79
C ASN A 41 1.57 -4.45 4.71
N ASP A 42 0.57 -4.95 5.42
CA ASP A 42 0.69 -6.13 6.29
C ASP A 42 1.00 -7.39 5.49
N MET A 43 0.40 -7.55 4.30
CA MET A 43 0.74 -8.67 3.42
C MET A 43 2.19 -8.62 2.93
N VAL A 44 2.68 -7.43 2.57
CA VAL A 44 4.12 -7.24 2.24
C VAL A 44 4.97 -7.64 3.43
N PHE A 45 4.64 -7.15 4.63
CA PHE A 45 5.41 -7.45 5.83
C PHE A 45 5.48 -8.95 6.14
N GLN A 46 4.33 -9.62 6.13
CA GLN A 46 4.24 -11.06 6.36
C GLN A 46 5.04 -11.85 5.33
N CYS A 47 4.96 -11.48 4.05
CA CYS A 47 5.75 -12.12 3.02
C CYS A 47 7.26 -11.96 3.29
N LEU A 48 7.71 -10.76 3.64
CA LEU A 48 9.11 -10.48 3.92
C LEU A 48 9.62 -11.27 5.14
N GLU A 49 8.85 -11.32 6.23
CA GLU A 49 9.21 -12.13 7.40
C GLU A 49 9.35 -13.61 7.07
N ASN A 50 8.43 -14.16 6.27
CA ASN A 50 8.43 -15.57 5.86
C ASN A 50 9.56 -15.90 4.86
N ASN A 51 10.07 -14.90 4.13
CA ASN A 51 11.03 -15.08 3.04
C ASN A 51 12.41 -14.49 3.33
N ASN A 52 12.78 -14.31 4.60
CA ASN A 52 14.06 -13.75 5.02
C ASN A 52 14.37 -12.38 4.38
N TYR A 53 13.34 -11.56 4.17
CA TYR A 53 13.41 -10.23 3.56
C TYR A 53 13.87 -10.20 2.09
N GLN A 54 13.77 -11.31 1.36
CA GLN A 54 14.04 -11.34 -0.08
C GLN A 54 12.87 -10.68 -0.83
N HIS A 55 13.09 -9.50 -1.40
CA HIS A 55 12.03 -8.71 -2.03
C HIS A 55 11.46 -9.38 -3.27
N GLU A 56 12.31 -10.05 -4.05
CA GLU A 56 11.92 -10.73 -5.29
C GLU A 56 10.78 -11.73 -5.07
N LYS A 57 10.81 -12.45 -3.93
CA LYS A 57 9.77 -13.41 -3.52
C LYS A 57 8.45 -12.77 -3.15
N CYS A 58 8.43 -11.46 -2.91
CA CYS A 58 7.27 -10.71 -2.44
C CYS A 58 6.74 -9.72 -3.48
N THR A 59 7.21 -9.80 -4.74
CA THR A 59 6.87 -8.88 -5.83
C THR A 59 5.36 -8.62 -5.96
N ALA A 60 4.54 -9.67 -5.97
CA ALA A 60 3.09 -9.53 -6.12
C ALA A 60 2.43 -8.74 -4.98
N TYR A 61 2.91 -8.92 -3.74
CA TYR A 61 2.40 -8.17 -2.59
C TYR A 61 2.77 -6.70 -2.67
N PHE A 62 3.99 -6.41 -3.13
CA PHE A 62 4.41 -5.04 -3.35
C PHE A 62 3.63 -4.36 -4.48
N GLU A 63 3.32 -5.08 -5.57
CA GLU A 63 2.45 -4.58 -6.64
C GLU A 63 1.06 -4.24 -6.10
N ASN A 64 0.47 -5.13 -5.30
CA ASN A 64 -0.81 -4.86 -4.63
C ASN A 64 -0.76 -3.58 -3.77
N TYR A 65 0.30 -3.40 -2.98
CA TYR A 65 0.50 -2.19 -2.19
C TYR A 65 0.63 -0.94 -3.08
N LYS A 66 1.33 -1.03 -4.20
CA LYS A 66 1.45 0.06 -5.18
C LYS A 66 0.10 0.41 -5.80
N PHE A 67 -0.69 -0.59 -6.21
CA PHE A 67 -2.03 -0.37 -6.73
C PHE A 67 -2.94 0.30 -5.71
N CYS A 68 -2.87 -0.11 -4.44
CA CYS A 68 -3.59 0.55 -3.36
C CYS A 68 -3.20 2.04 -3.24
N LYS A 69 -1.90 2.35 -3.23
CA LYS A 69 -1.42 3.75 -3.17
C LYS A 69 -1.90 4.58 -4.36
N HIS A 70 -1.86 4.02 -5.57
CA HIS A 70 -2.35 4.70 -6.77
C HIS A 70 -3.85 4.97 -6.71
N PHE A 71 -4.63 3.98 -6.29
CA PHE A 71 -6.07 4.12 -6.10
C PHE A 71 -6.40 5.27 -5.14
N TRP A 72 -5.81 5.27 -3.93
CA TRP A 72 -6.06 6.33 -2.96
C TRP A 72 -5.46 7.68 -3.37
N GLY A 73 -4.38 7.69 -4.13
CA GLY A 73 -3.85 8.89 -4.77
C GLY A 73 -4.88 9.54 -5.70
N LYS A 74 -5.57 8.73 -6.52
CA LYS A 74 -6.66 9.20 -7.39
C LYS A 74 -7.84 9.72 -6.57
N VAL A 75 -8.31 8.97 -5.57
CA VAL A 75 -9.40 9.40 -4.69
C VAL A 75 -9.09 10.74 -4.02
N ARG A 76 -7.87 10.92 -3.50
CA ARG A 76 -7.44 12.20 -2.91
C ARG A 76 -7.46 13.34 -3.93
N SER A 77 -7.00 13.08 -5.16
CA SER A 77 -6.99 14.08 -6.23
C SER A 77 -8.40 14.48 -6.65
N ASP A 78 -9.31 13.51 -6.76
CA ASP A 78 -10.70 13.75 -7.14
C ASP A 78 -11.43 14.53 -6.04
N ARG A 79 -11.28 14.12 -4.76
CA ARG A 79 -11.83 14.86 -3.61
C ARG A 79 -11.29 16.29 -3.52
N ARG A 80 -10.00 16.50 -3.81
CA ARG A 80 -9.42 17.86 -3.86
C ARG A 80 -10.06 18.70 -4.96
N ARG A 81 -10.26 18.16 -6.16
CA ARG A 81 -10.93 18.85 -7.27
C ARG A 81 -12.37 19.24 -6.93
N GLU A 82 -13.04 18.42 -6.12
CA GLU A 82 -14.41 18.64 -5.64
C GLU A 82 -14.48 19.50 -4.36
N GLY A 83 -13.35 19.95 -3.81
CA GLY A 83 -13.33 20.74 -2.57
C GLY A 83 -13.71 19.95 -1.30
N LYS A 84 -13.72 18.61 -1.34
CA LYS A 84 -14.12 17.74 -0.22
C LYS A 84 -12.97 17.53 0.77
N VAL A 85 -13.15 17.99 2.00
CA VAL A 85 -12.23 17.75 3.13
C VAL A 85 -12.86 16.78 4.15
N PRO A 86 -12.09 15.86 4.76
CA PRO A 86 -10.68 15.58 4.51
C PRO A 86 -10.43 14.98 3.11
N TYR A 87 -9.26 15.25 2.52
CA TYR A 87 -8.91 14.74 1.19
C TYR A 87 -8.73 13.22 1.17
N LEU A 88 -8.23 12.65 2.27
CA LEU A 88 -8.27 11.21 2.49
C LEU A 88 -9.58 10.88 3.23
N PRO A 89 -10.45 10.03 2.68
CA PRO A 89 -11.68 9.64 3.37
C PRO A 89 -11.40 8.98 4.73
N PRO A 90 -12.26 9.20 5.73
CA PRO A 90 -12.14 8.55 7.02
C PRO A 90 -12.40 7.02 6.88
N PRO A 91 -11.89 6.18 7.80
CA PRO A 91 -11.92 4.72 7.66
C PRO A 91 -13.27 4.12 7.32
N GLU A 92 -14.35 4.64 7.92
CA GLU A 92 -15.74 4.20 7.74
C GLU A 92 -16.26 4.35 6.31
N GLU A 93 -15.74 5.32 5.54
CA GLU A 93 -16.15 5.51 4.13
C GLU A 93 -15.38 4.60 3.17
N ARG A 94 -14.24 4.06 3.58
CA ARG A 94 -13.26 3.48 2.65
C ARG A 94 -13.71 2.17 2.01
N GLU A 95 -14.48 1.38 2.74
CA GLU A 95 -15.00 0.12 2.23
C GLU A 95 -15.98 0.35 1.08
N LYS A 96 -16.91 1.29 1.26
CA LYS A 96 -17.88 1.69 0.23
C LYS A 96 -17.18 2.23 -1.02
N ILE A 97 -16.23 3.15 -0.85
CA ILE A 97 -15.46 3.74 -1.98
C ILE A 97 -14.71 2.66 -2.77
N ARG A 98 -14.13 1.65 -2.09
CA ARG A 98 -13.48 0.51 -2.76
C ARG A 98 -14.48 -0.35 -3.54
N ALA A 99 -15.62 -0.68 -2.93
CA ALA A 99 -16.65 -1.48 -3.58
C ALA A 99 -17.20 -0.82 -4.84
N GLU A 100 -17.47 0.49 -4.78
CA GLU A 100 -17.91 1.30 -5.93
C GLU A 100 -16.86 1.30 -7.05
N TYR A 101 -15.58 1.45 -6.71
CA TYR A 101 -14.50 1.41 -7.70
C TYR A 101 -14.41 0.04 -8.40
N VAL A 102 -14.46 -1.06 -7.65
CA VAL A 102 -14.43 -2.42 -8.21
C VAL A 102 -15.63 -2.65 -9.12
N SER A 103 -16.83 -2.25 -8.68
CA SER A 103 -18.04 -2.32 -9.49
C SER A 103 -17.89 -1.56 -10.82
N SER A 104 -17.40 -0.32 -10.77
CA SER A 104 -17.19 0.51 -11.97
C SER A 104 -16.21 -0.09 -12.98
N LYS A 105 -15.24 -0.90 -12.52
CA LYS A 105 -14.27 -1.59 -13.38
C LYS A 105 -14.82 -2.87 -13.99
N ASN A 106 -15.75 -3.53 -13.32
CA ASN A 106 -16.40 -4.73 -13.84
C ASN A 106 -17.41 -4.39 -14.93
N SER A 107 -18.12 -3.25 -14.81
CA SER A 107 -19.09 -2.79 -15.82
C SER A 107 -18.47 -2.27 -17.12
N GLY A 108 -17.14 -2.05 -17.15
CA GLY A 108 -16.39 -1.67 -18.35
C GLY A 108 -15.74 -2.85 -19.09
N LYS A 109 -15.99 -4.09 -18.63
CA LYS A 109 -15.63 -5.33 -19.33
C LYS A 109 -16.92 -5.97 -19.87
N SER A 110 -17.47 -5.39 -20.92
CA SER A 110 -18.46 -6.06 -21.78
C SER A 110 -18.06 -5.88 -23.23
#